data_AF-A0A947NEQ9-F1
#
_entry.id   AF-A0A947NEQ9-F1
#
_cell.length_a   1.000
_cell.length_b   1.000
_cell.length_c   1.000
_cell.angle_alpha   90.00
_cell.angle_beta   90.00
_cell.angle_gamma   90.00
#
_symmetry.space_group_name_H-M   'P 1'
#
loop_
_entity.id
_entity.type
_entity.pdbx_description
1 polymer ?
#
loop_
_entity_poly.entity_id
_entity_poly.type
_entity_poly.pdbx_seq_one_letter_code
_entity_poly.pdbx_strand_id
1 'polypeptide(L)'
;NTIEKTLNQGIAVTASFMWGFPFETKDDFLKTLLAVRKAKKLGAKIAFSVLTPLPLSPLYAEYKNNLIFPEDGPNFVSGMLGKDWHNDPEIVQLVKKYPKIFSSFYYYNSPALQEKINLINLSLASKGLHYVQDI
;
A
#
# COMPACT_ATOMS: atom_id res chain seq x y z
N ASN A 1 -5.27 24.67 -8.07
CA ASN A 1 -4.66 23.55 -7.31
C ASN A 1 -3.22 23.34 -7.79
N THR A 2 -2.28 22.83 -6.98
CA THR A 2 -0.90 22.51 -7.42
C THR A 2 -0.89 21.56 -8.61
N ILE A 3 -1.74 20.52 -8.59
CA ILE A 3 -1.84 19.54 -9.69
C ILE A 3 -2.17 20.25 -11.02
N GLU A 4 -3.23 21.05 -11.06
CA GLU A 4 -3.67 21.78 -12.27
C GLU A 4 -2.60 22.75 -12.75
N LYS A 5 -1.97 23.50 -11.82
CA LYS A 5 -0.91 24.45 -12.17
C LYS A 5 0.27 23.74 -12.83
N THR A 6 0.68 22.59 -12.32
CA THR A 6 1.78 21.80 -12.89
C THR A 6 1.41 21.22 -14.25
N LEU A 7 0.20 20.67 -14.40
CA LEU A 7 -0.27 20.14 -15.69
C LEU A 7 -0.39 21.21 -16.77
N ASN A 8 -0.83 22.43 -16.41
CA ASN A 8 -0.93 23.56 -17.34
C ASN A 8 0.44 24.04 -17.86
N GLN A 9 1.53 23.67 -17.18
CA GLN A 9 2.90 23.92 -17.64
C GLN A 9 3.44 22.77 -18.52
N GLY A 10 2.61 21.80 -18.88
CA GLY A 10 3.02 20.61 -19.64
C GLY A 10 3.81 19.58 -18.83
N ILE A 11 3.86 19.71 -17.49
CA ILE A 11 4.59 18.79 -16.62
C ILE A 11 3.66 17.68 -16.16
N ALA A 12 4.04 16.43 -16.42
CA ALA A 12 3.30 15.26 -15.94
C ALA A 12 3.31 15.19 -14.41
N VAL A 13 2.17 14.83 -13.81
CA VAL A 13 2.01 14.71 -12.36
C VAL A 13 1.70 13.27 -11.98
N THR A 14 2.48 12.72 -11.05
CA THR A 14 2.14 11.51 -10.31
C THR A 14 1.85 11.90 -8.86
N ALA A 15 0.65 11.60 -8.38
CA ALA A 15 0.27 11.80 -6.98
C ALA A 15 0.37 10.46 -6.24
N SER A 16 1.28 10.41 -5.26
CA SER A 16 1.52 9.25 -4.41
C SER A 16 0.64 9.31 -3.16
N PHE A 17 -0.09 8.23 -2.91
CA PHE A 17 -0.97 8.05 -1.77
C PHE A 17 -0.58 6.76 -1.05
N MET A 18 -0.57 6.82 0.26
CA MET A 18 -0.23 5.70 1.12
C MET A 18 -1.35 5.46 2.13
N TRP A 19 -1.63 4.20 2.43
CA TRP A 19 -2.65 3.79 3.40
C TRP A 19 -2.14 2.67 4.30
N GLY A 20 -2.88 2.31 5.34
CA GLY A 20 -2.50 1.22 6.25
C GLY A 20 -1.60 1.66 7.41
N PHE A 21 -1.63 2.94 7.79
CA PHE A 21 -0.97 3.39 9.02
C PHE A 21 -1.60 2.71 10.25
N PRO A 22 -0.82 2.38 11.29
CA PRO A 22 -1.32 1.66 12.47
C PRO A 22 -2.41 2.43 13.23
N PHE A 23 -2.50 3.75 13.06
CA PHE A 23 -3.52 4.62 13.65
C PHE A 23 -4.60 5.06 12.64
N GLU A 24 -4.53 4.64 11.37
CA GLU A 24 -5.48 5.06 10.33
C GLU A 24 -6.85 4.43 10.56
N THR A 25 -7.84 5.26 10.86
CA THR A 25 -9.24 4.85 10.95
C THR A 25 -9.84 4.58 9.57
N LYS A 26 -11.01 3.93 9.54
CA LYS A 26 -11.80 3.76 8.31
C LYS A 26 -12.15 5.11 7.66
N ASP A 27 -12.51 6.10 8.46
CA ASP A 27 -12.87 7.43 7.95
C ASP A 27 -11.68 8.14 7.31
N ASP A 28 -10.48 7.99 7.89
CA ASP A 28 -9.25 8.54 7.31
C ASP A 28 -8.90 7.86 6.00
N PHE A 29 -9.06 6.54 5.93
CA PHE A 29 -8.90 5.79 4.69
C PHE A 29 -9.88 6.25 3.60
N LEU A 30 -11.16 6.47 3.93
CA LEU A 30 -12.15 6.98 2.99
C LEU A 30 -11.79 8.39 2.49
N LYS A 31 -11.27 9.27 3.35
CA LYS A 31 -10.75 10.58 2.95
C LYS A 31 -9.57 10.44 1.98
N THR A 32 -8.66 9.49 2.22
CA THR A 32 -7.57 9.16 1.29
C THR A 32 -8.13 8.73 -0.08
N LEU A 33 -9.14 7.86 -0.13
CA LEU A 33 -9.78 7.46 -1.40
C LEU A 33 -10.46 8.62 -2.14
N LEU A 34 -11.09 9.55 -1.40
CA LEU A 34 -11.65 10.78 -1.99
C LEU A 34 -10.55 11.67 -2.58
N ALA A 35 -9.42 11.80 -1.89
CA ALA A 35 -8.26 12.55 -2.37
C ALA A 35 -7.66 11.92 -3.63
N VAL A 36 -7.53 10.59 -3.67
CA VAL A 36 -7.13 9.82 -4.86
C VAL A 36 -8.06 10.11 -6.04
N ARG A 37 -9.39 10.01 -5.82
CA ARG A 37 -10.39 10.29 -6.86
C ARG A 37 -10.29 11.73 -7.37
N LYS A 38 -10.07 12.69 -6.46
CA LYS A 38 -9.89 14.11 -6.82
C LYS A 38 -8.63 14.30 -7.66
N ALA A 39 -7.49 13.77 -7.24
CA ALA A 39 -6.23 13.87 -7.99
C ALA A 39 -6.35 13.24 -9.39
N LYS A 40 -6.99 12.07 -9.48
CA LYS A 40 -7.23 11.40 -10.77
C LYS A 40 -8.12 12.24 -11.69
N LYS A 41 -9.20 12.84 -11.18
CA LYS A 41 -10.08 13.73 -11.94
C LYS A 41 -9.35 14.97 -12.48
N LEU A 42 -8.31 15.41 -11.79
CA LEU A 42 -7.48 16.55 -12.21
C LEU A 42 -6.43 16.17 -13.26
N GLY A 43 -6.31 14.89 -13.63
CA GLY A 43 -5.36 14.42 -14.64
C GLY A 43 -4.05 13.87 -14.10
N ALA A 44 -3.88 13.75 -12.78
CA ALA A 44 -2.69 13.12 -12.21
C ALA A 44 -2.71 11.59 -12.41
N LYS A 45 -1.54 11.01 -12.71
CA LYS A 45 -1.28 9.59 -12.51
C LYS A 45 -1.30 9.30 -11.00
N ILE A 46 -1.74 8.11 -10.62
CA ILE A 46 -1.89 7.73 -9.21
C ILE A 46 -0.90 6.62 -8.89
N ALA A 47 -0.07 6.83 -7.88
CA ALA A 47 0.63 5.76 -7.19
C ALA A 47 -0.08 5.53 -5.86
N PHE A 48 -0.58 4.32 -5.62
CA PHE A 48 -1.32 3.99 -4.40
C PHE A 48 -0.72 2.74 -3.77
N SER A 49 -0.09 2.90 -2.60
CA SER A 49 0.64 1.82 -1.93
C SER A 49 0.17 1.64 -0.49
N VAL A 50 0.27 0.40 0.01
CA VAL A 50 0.19 0.17 1.46
C VAL A 50 1.50 0.60 2.12
N LEU A 51 1.41 1.08 3.35
CA LEU A 51 2.56 1.41 4.17
C LEU A 51 3.34 0.16 4.55
N THR A 52 4.60 0.12 4.16
CA THR A 52 5.52 -0.96 4.49
C THR A 52 6.32 -0.66 5.77
N PRO A 53 6.41 -1.61 6.73
CA PRO A 53 7.24 -1.45 7.92
C PRO A 53 8.73 -1.47 7.59
N LEU A 54 9.36 -0.30 7.50
CA LEU A 54 10.79 -0.18 7.27
C LEU A 54 11.58 -0.30 8.59
N PRO A 55 12.55 -1.23 8.69
CA PRO A 55 13.43 -1.33 9.85
C PRO A 55 14.05 0.03 10.20
N LEU A 56 14.23 0.28 11.49
CA LEU A 56 14.83 1.51 12.04
C LEU A 56 14.03 2.81 11.81
N SER A 57 12.90 2.77 11.11
CA SER A 57 12.00 3.92 11.05
C SER A 57 11.35 4.20 12.41
N PRO A 58 11.04 5.47 12.74
CA PRO A 58 10.35 5.80 14.00
C PRO A 58 9.03 5.04 14.15
N LEU A 59 8.26 4.94 13.07
CA LEU A 59 7.00 4.22 13.06
C LEU A 59 7.19 2.72 13.32
N TYR A 60 8.21 2.10 12.75
CA TYR A 60 8.54 0.72 13.06
C TYR A 60 8.97 0.57 14.52
N ALA A 61 9.79 1.47 15.05
CA ALA A 61 10.23 1.41 16.44
C ALA A 61 9.04 1.39 17.42
N GLU A 62 8.00 2.17 17.12
CA GLU A 62 6.76 2.29 17.90
C GLU A 62 5.82 1.08 17.70
N TYR A 63 5.65 0.60 16.45
CA TYR A 63 4.61 -0.38 16.11
C TYR A 63 5.13 -1.76 15.66
N LYS A 64 6.42 -2.07 15.80
CA LYS A 64 7.03 -3.37 15.39
C LYS A 64 6.38 -4.61 15.97
N ASN A 65 5.72 -4.50 17.13
CA ASN A 65 5.01 -5.63 17.77
C ASN A 65 3.56 -5.77 17.26
N ASN A 66 3.14 -4.89 16.34
CA ASN A 66 1.78 -4.83 15.79
C ASN A 66 1.82 -5.05 14.27
N LEU A 67 2.60 -6.05 13.84
CA LEU A 67 2.76 -6.44 12.44
C LEU A 67 2.01 -7.73 12.16
N ILE A 68 1.39 -7.81 10.99
CA ILE A 68 0.69 -8.99 10.51
C ILE A 68 1.35 -9.49 9.23
N PHE A 69 1.56 -10.80 9.18
CA PHE A 69 2.03 -11.47 7.97
C PHE A 69 0.84 -11.71 7.01
N PRO A 70 0.96 -11.35 5.72
CA PRO A 70 -0.04 -11.67 4.69
C PRO A 70 -0.05 -13.18 4.38
N GLU A 71 -0.88 -13.96 5.07
CA GLU A 71 -0.99 -15.40 4.85
C GLU A 71 -1.48 -15.74 3.42
N ASP A 72 -2.47 -15.02 2.90
CA ASP A 72 -3.02 -15.24 1.55
C ASP A 72 -2.18 -14.56 0.45
N GLY A 73 -0.94 -14.17 0.79
CA GLY A 73 -0.09 -13.36 -0.05
C GLY A 73 -0.56 -11.90 -0.08
N PRO A 74 0.35 -10.92 -0.14
CA PRO A 74 -0.05 -9.55 -0.30
C PRO A 74 -0.04 -9.19 -1.78
N ASN A 75 -1.19 -8.80 -2.32
CA ASN A 75 -1.21 -8.00 -3.55
C ASN A 75 -0.55 -6.61 -3.37
N PHE A 76 -0.17 -6.25 -2.13
CA PHE A 76 0.19 -4.89 -1.75
C PHE A 76 1.59 -4.73 -1.16
N VAL A 77 2.23 -5.80 -0.70
CA VAL A 77 3.47 -5.72 0.09
C VAL A 77 4.65 -6.11 -0.77
N SER A 78 5.60 -5.19 -0.83
CA SER A 78 6.88 -5.29 -1.50
C SER A 78 6.81 -5.41 -3.03
N GLY A 79 6.92 -4.25 -3.69
CA GLY A 79 7.32 -4.19 -5.10
C GLY A 79 8.74 -4.73 -5.37
N MET A 80 9.44 -5.32 -4.39
CA MET A 80 10.83 -5.78 -4.52
C MET A 80 11.00 -7.28 -4.81
N LEU A 81 10.05 -8.19 -4.49
CA LEU A 81 10.25 -9.65 -4.69
C LEU A 81 9.39 -10.29 -5.79
N GLY A 82 8.78 -9.49 -6.67
CA GLY A 82 7.91 -10.02 -7.71
C GLY A 82 6.61 -10.62 -7.13
N LYS A 83 5.68 -10.98 -8.01
CA LYS A 83 4.30 -11.34 -7.61
C LYS A 83 4.21 -12.66 -6.84
N ASP A 84 5.23 -13.53 -6.91
CA ASP A 84 5.07 -14.95 -6.56
C ASP A 84 5.89 -15.43 -5.35
N TRP A 85 6.54 -14.53 -4.59
CA TRP A 85 7.35 -14.94 -3.43
C TRP A 85 6.56 -15.72 -2.37
N HIS A 86 5.25 -15.49 -2.29
CA HIS A 86 4.33 -16.17 -1.38
C HIS A 86 4.08 -17.64 -1.77
N ASN A 87 4.42 -18.02 -3.01
CA ASN A 87 4.31 -19.40 -3.51
C ASN A 87 5.54 -20.25 -3.20
N ASP A 88 6.62 -19.64 -2.71
CA ASP A 88 7.84 -20.35 -2.30
C ASP A 88 7.84 -20.60 -0.79
N PRO A 89 7.64 -21.86 -0.34
CA PRO A 89 7.59 -22.18 1.09
C PRO A 89 8.89 -21.87 1.83
N GLU A 90 10.04 -21.94 1.17
CA GLU A 90 11.34 -21.65 1.79
C GLU A 90 11.47 -20.15 2.07
N ILE A 91 11.05 -19.31 1.13
CA ILE A 91 11.02 -17.85 1.30
C ILE A 91 10.03 -17.46 2.39
N VAL A 92 8.81 -18.02 2.37
CA VAL A 92 7.81 -17.75 3.42
C VAL A 92 8.33 -18.15 4.80
N GLN A 93 8.96 -19.33 4.93
CA GLN A 93 9.57 -19.76 6.18
C GLN A 93 10.69 -18.83 6.63
N LEU A 94 11.55 -18.38 5.70
CA LEU A 94 12.64 -17.46 6.00
C LEU A 94 12.13 -16.10 6.53
N VAL A 95 11.11 -15.54 5.86
CA VAL A 95 10.47 -14.28 6.26
C VAL A 95 9.86 -14.40 7.64
N LYS A 96 9.08 -15.46 7.89
CA LYS A 96 8.45 -15.72 9.19
C LYS A 96 9.46 -15.98 10.30
N LYS A 97 10.60 -16.61 9.99
CA LYS A 97 11.66 -16.90 10.95
C LYS A 97 12.38 -15.63 11.43
N TYR A 98 12.51 -14.61 10.58
CA TYR A 98 13.23 -13.38 10.92
C TYR A 98 12.40 -12.10 10.66
N PRO A 99 11.28 -11.90 11.37
CA PRO A 99 10.34 -10.79 11.10
C PRO A 99 10.96 -9.40 11.29
N LYS A 100 12.02 -9.28 12.11
CA LYS A 100 12.73 -8.01 12.31
C LYS A 100 13.63 -7.62 11.14
N ILE A 101 14.11 -8.61 10.39
CA ILE A 101 14.94 -8.43 9.18
C ILE A 101 14.01 -8.22 7.98
N PHE A 102 12.94 -9.03 7.92
CA PHE A 102 11.98 -9.04 6.82
C PHE A 102 10.69 -8.29 7.15
N SER A 103 10.76 -7.21 7.95
CA SER A 103 9.57 -6.46 8.35
C SER A 103 8.83 -5.84 7.16
N SER A 104 9.55 -5.61 6.05
CA SER A 104 8.99 -5.11 4.79
C SER A 104 8.04 -6.10 4.08
N PHE A 105 7.92 -7.34 4.56
CA PHE A 105 6.96 -8.35 4.09
C PHE A 105 5.67 -8.40 4.90
N TYR A 106 5.58 -7.56 5.93
CA TYR A 106 4.42 -7.44 6.81
C TYR A 106 3.67 -6.14 6.52
N TYR A 107 2.50 -6.00 7.11
CA TYR A 107 1.79 -4.73 7.22
C TYR A 107 1.50 -4.42 8.68
N TYR A 108 1.28 -3.14 8.99
CA TYR A 108 0.78 -2.77 10.30
C TYR A 108 -0.67 -3.25 10.48
N ASN A 109 -0.98 -3.79 11.64
CA ASN A 109 -2.35 -4.05 12.04
C ASN A 109 -3.06 -2.71 12.29
N SER A 110 -3.76 -2.26 11.26
CA SER A 110 -4.44 -0.98 11.23
C SER A 110 -5.94 -1.15 11.55
N PRO A 111 -6.60 -0.19 12.19
CA PRO A 111 -8.05 -0.23 12.41
C PRO A 111 -8.81 -0.51 11.11
N ALA A 112 -9.79 -1.42 11.18
CA ALA A 112 -10.63 -1.85 10.06
C ALA A 112 -9.84 -2.35 8.83
N LEU A 113 -8.62 -2.89 9.01
CA LEU A 113 -7.74 -3.33 7.93
C LEU A 113 -8.44 -4.23 6.89
N GLN A 114 -9.15 -5.26 7.34
CA GLN A 114 -9.82 -6.20 6.43
C GLN A 114 -10.90 -5.52 5.59
N GLU A 115 -11.67 -4.62 6.20
CA GLU A 115 -12.67 -3.82 5.45
C GLU A 115 -12.00 -2.95 4.39
N LYS A 116 -10.85 -2.34 4.70
CA LYS A 116 -10.08 -1.52 3.75
C LYS A 116 -9.54 -2.35 2.59
N ILE A 117 -8.99 -3.54 2.87
CA ILE A 117 -8.55 -4.50 1.86
C ILE A 117 -9.72 -4.89 0.95
N ASN A 118 -10.88 -5.21 1.53
CA ASN A 118 -12.07 -5.58 0.78
C ASN A 118 -12.54 -4.43 -0.15
N LEU A 119 -12.53 -3.18 0.32
CA LEU A 119 -12.88 -2.01 -0.50
C LEU A 119 -11.93 -1.84 -1.69
N ILE A 120 -10.63 -2.08 -1.50
CA ILE A 120 -9.64 -2.00 -2.58
C ILE A 120 -9.88 -3.12 -3.59
N ASN A 121 -10.03 -4.36 -3.12
CA ASN A 121 -10.28 -5.52 -3.98
C ASN A 121 -11.55 -5.34 -4.83
N LEU A 122 -12.64 -4.83 -4.23
CA LEU A 122 -13.86 -4.50 -4.98
C LEU A 122 -13.61 -3.44 -6.07
N SER A 123 -12.82 -2.41 -5.77
CA SER A 123 -12.48 -1.37 -6.77
C SER A 123 -11.58 -1.90 -7.89
N LEU A 124 -10.75 -2.91 -7.65
CA LEU A 124 -9.89 -3.54 -8.66
C LEU A 124 -10.72 -4.47 -9.56
N ALA A 125 -11.54 -5.32 -8.95
CA ALA A 125 -12.43 -6.24 -9.65
C ALA A 125 -13.43 -5.50 -10.55
N SER A 126 -13.97 -4.36 -10.11
CA SER A 126 -14.94 -3.57 -10.88
C SER A 126 -14.34 -2.85 -12.10
N LYS A 127 -13.02 -2.90 -12.32
CA LYS A 127 -12.35 -2.13 -13.39
C LYS A 127 -11.54 -2.99 -14.37
N GLY A 128 -11.48 -4.31 -14.21
CA GLY A 128 -10.57 -5.15 -15.01
C GLY A 128 -9.10 -4.70 -14.92
N LEU A 129 -8.74 -3.94 -13.89
CA LEU A 129 -7.41 -3.40 -13.68
C LEU A 129 -6.58 -4.45 -12.96
N HIS A 130 -5.78 -5.18 -13.73
CA HIS A 130 -4.61 -5.85 -13.17
C HIS A 130 -3.63 -4.79 -12.67
N TYR A 131 -2.96 -5.07 -11.55
CA TYR A 131 -1.92 -4.20 -11.00
C TYR A 131 -0.81 -3.99 -12.04
N VAL A 132 -0.78 -2.80 -12.62
CA VAL A 132 0.23 -2.33 -13.56
C VAL A 132 1.36 -1.69 -12.73
N GLN A 133 2.45 -2.44 -12.56
CA GLN A 133 3.77 -1.87 -12.30
C GLN A 133 4.32 -1.40 -13.64
N ASP A 134 3.94 -0.20 -14.06
CA ASP A 134 4.72 0.53 -15.07
C ASP A 134 5.54 1.57 -14.30
N ILE A 135 6.72 1.13 -13.84
CA ILE A 135 7.89 2.00 -13.70
C ILE A 135 8.71 1.80 -14.97
#